data_AF-A0A553PUP3-F1
#
_entry.id   AF-A0A553PUP3-F1
#
_cell.length_a   1.000
_cell.length_b   1.000
_cell.length_c   1.000
_cell.angle_alpha   90.00
_cell.angle_beta   90.00
_cell.angle_gamma   90.00
#
_symmetry.space_group_name_H-M   'P 1'
#
loop_
_entity.id
_entity.type
_entity.pdbx_description
1 polymer ?
#
loop_
_entity_poly.entity_id
_entity_poly.type
_entity_poly.pdbx_seq_one_letter_code
_entity_poly.pdbx_strand_id
1 'polypeptide(L)'
;MQQLWYGLFEKQLSLLEEAEGGFDQFTRSYNSFGVHRMPDNSLVFKEWAPAAEALFLTGDFNHWDKFSHAYAKQEFGKWELHIPPNEDGNPAVPHNSKLKVSICIGCFVCFIYLN
;
A
#
# COMPACT_ATOMS: atom_id res chain seq x y z
N MET A 1 33.58 -6.76 -19.79
CA MET A 1 32.80 -6.82 -18.53
C MET A 1 32.01 -5.53 -18.30
N GLN A 2 32.64 -4.35 -18.32
CA GLN A 2 31.97 -3.04 -18.15
C GLN A 2 30.85 -2.75 -19.17
N GLN A 3 31.06 -3.09 -20.45
CA GLN A 3 30.06 -2.91 -21.52
C GLN A 3 28.79 -3.77 -21.34
N LEU A 4 28.90 -4.95 -20.71
CA LEU A 4 27.75 -5.84 -20.50
C LEU A 4 26.78 -5.27 -19.45
N TRP A 5 27.33 -4.80 -18.33
CA TRP A 5 26.53 -4.21 -17.25
C TRP A 5 25.82 -2.94 -17.68
N TYR A 6 26.52 -2.11 -18.46
CA TYR A 6 25.93 -0.89 -19.01
C TYR A 6 24.77 -1.20 -19.96
N GLY A 7 24.91 -2.19 -20.86
CA GLY A 7 23.81 -2.62 -21.74
C GLY A 7 22.62 -3.22 -20.98
N LEU A 8 22.86 -3.97 -19.90
CA LEU A 8 21.79 -4.48 -19.03
C LEU A 8 21.06 -3.34 -18.30
N PHE A 9 21.81 -2.34 -17.82
CA PHE A 9 21.24 -1.16 -17.18
C PHE A 9 20.36 -0.37 -18.15
N GLU A 10 20.85 -0.07 -19.36
CA GLU A 10 20.07 0.66 -20.37
C GLU A 10 18.78 -0.06 -20.72
N LYS A 11 18.84 -1.40 -20.89
CA LYS A 11 17.64 -2.21 -21.12
C LYS A 11 16.65 -2.14 -19.95
N GLN A 12 17.13 -2.18 -18.72
CA GLN A 12 16.25 -2.11 -17.55
C GLN A 12 15.63 -0.71 -17.40
N LEU A 13 16.41 0.33 -17.68
CA LEU A 13 15.94 1.71 -17.65
C LEU A 13 14.84 1.94 -18.68
N SER A 14 15.01 1.46 -19.92
CA SER A 14 13.98 1.62 -20.95
C SER A 14 12.66 0.94 -20.58
N LEU A 15 12.73 -0.28 -20.05
CA LEU A 15 11.54 -1.01 -19.57
C LEU A 15 10.83 -0.27 -18.42
N LEU A 16 11.60 0.34 -17.51
CA LEU A 16 11.04 1.12 -16.41
C LEU A 16 10.38 2.40 -16.92
N GLU A 17 11.03 3.12 -17.83
CA GLU A 17 10.49 4.36 -18.41
C GLU A 17 9.19 4.10 -19.18
N GLU A 18 9.12 3.00 -19.95
CA GLU A 18 7.93 2.56 -20.66
C GLU A 18 6.78 2.17 -19.71
N ALA A 19 7.09 1.49 -18.61
CA ALA A 19 6.07 0.98 -17.69
C ALA A 19 5.53 2.04 -16.70
N GLU A 20 6.41 2.89 -16.17
CA GLU A 20 6.10 3.79 -15.04
C GLU A 20 6.12 5.28 -15.43
N GLY A 21 6.35 5.59 -16.72
CA GLY A 21 6.33 6.96 -17.23
C GLY A 21 7.58 7.77 -16.86
N GLY A 22 8.67 7.11 -16.49
CA GLY A 22 9.96 7.73 -16.21
C GLY A 22 10.52 7.40 -14.84
N PHE A 23 11.84 7.54 -14.70
CA PHE A 23 12.55 7.24 -13.46
C PHE A 23 12.07 8.09 -12.27
N ASP A 24 11.82 9.38 -12.49
CA ASP A 24 11.34 10.29 -11.43
C ASP A 24 9.96 9.88 -10.89
N GLN A 25 9.02 9.49 -11.78
CA GLN A 25 7.69 9.03 -11.36
C GLN A 25 7.78 7.75 -10.53
N PHE A 26 8.61 6.79 -10.96
CA PHE A 26 8.83 5.54 -10.24
C PHE A 26 9.34 5.76 -8.81
N THR A 27 10.31 6.68 -8.63
CA THR A 27 10.87 6.97 -7.29
C THR A 27 9.90 7.68 -6.35
N ARG A 28 8.76 8.17 -6.84
CA ARG A 28 7.72 8.88 -6.09
C ARG A 28 6.53 7.99 -5.71
N SER A 29 6.73 6.67 -5.69
CA SER A 29 5.70 5.70 -5.31
C SER A 29 5.08 5.96 -3.93
N TYR A 30 5.82 6.58 -3.01
CA TYR A 30 5.34 7.00 -1.69
C TYR A 30 4.16 7.97 -1.72
N ASN A 31 3.91 8.67 -2.84
CA ASN A 31 2.73 9.53 -3.02
C ASN A 31 1.43 8.72 -3.23
N SER A 32 1.53 7.40 -3.44
CA SER A 32 0.39 6.54 -3.70
C SER A 32 0.34 5.30 -2.79
N PHE A 33 1.49 4.72 -2.45
CA PHE A 33 1.61 3.60 -1.51
C PHE A 33 1.63 4.11 -0.05
N GLY A 34 1.20 3.26 0.88
CA GLY A 34 1.01 3.60 2.27
C GLY A 34 -0.37 4.20 2.53
N VAL A 35 -0.44 5.16 3.46
CA VAL A 35 -1.69 5.78 3.93
C VAL A 35 -1.78 7.22 3.46
N HIS A 36 -2.85 7.56 2.74
CA HIS A 36 -3.08 8.89 2.18
C HIS A 36 -4.44 9.42 2.58
N ARG A 37 -4.47 10.64 3.13
CA ARG A 37 -5.72 11.38 3.34
C ARG A 37 -6.09 12.14 2.09
N MET A 38 -7.31 11.92 1.63
CA MET A 38 -7.89 12.57 0.47
C MET A 38 -8.52 13.93 0.84
N PRO A 39 -8.78 14.82 -0.13
CA PRO A 39 -9.38 16.14 0.13
C PRO A 39 -10.77 16.09 0.78
N ASP A 40 -11.51 14.99 0.61
CA ASP A 40 -12.82 14.72 1.23
C ASP A 40 -12.71 14.09 2.63
N ASN A 41 -11.50 14.04 3.20
CA ASN A 41 -11.16 13.37 4.46
C ASN A 41 -11.29 11.85 4.46
N SER A 42 -11.53 11.21 3.31
CA SER A 42 -11.38 9.77 3.19
C SER A 42 -9.92 9.36 3.32
N LEU A 43 -9.68 8.09 3.67
CA LEU A 43 -8.35 7.51 3.73
C LEU A 43 -8.21 6.43 2.66
N VAL A 44 -7.13 6.52 1.88
CA VAL A 44 -6.74 5.50 0.91
C VAL A 44 -5.50 4.81 1.44
N PHE A 45 -5.55 3.49 1.51
CA PHE A 45 -4.44 2.63 1.88
C PHE A 45 -4.05 1.81 0.67
N LYS A 46 -2.75 1.75 0.37
CA LYS A 46 -2.23 0.96 -0.74
C LYS A 46 -0.96 0.24 -0.37
N GLU A 47 -0.95 -1.07 -0.54
CA GLU A 47 0.17 -1.92 -0.16
C GLU A 47 0.54 -2.90 -1.29
N TRP A 48 1.79 -3.35 -1.30
CA TRP A 48 2.24 -4.40 -2.21
C TRP A 48 2.52 -5.68 -1.42
N ALA A 49 1.68 -6.70 -1.64
CA ALA A 49 1.77 -7.98 -0.95
C ALA A 49 1.30 -9.11 -1.89
N PRO A 50 2.10 -9.48 -2.90
CA PRO A 50 1.68 -10.41 -3.95
C PRO A 50 1.41 -11.83 -3.44
N ALA A 51 2.10 -12.24 -2.37
CA ALA A 51 1.93 -13.53 -1.74
C ALA A 51 0.74 -13.60 -0.76
N ALA A 52 0.06 -12.49 -0.49
CA ALA A 52 -1.09 -12.47 0.41
C ALA A 52 -2.32 -13.09 -0.25
N GLU A 53 -3.07 -13.87 0.52
CA GLU A 53 -4.40 -14.36 0.14
C GLU A 53 -5.48 -13.34 0.51
N ALA A 54 -5.33 -12.72 1.69
CA ALA A 54 -6.17 -11.62 2.14
C ALA A 54 -5.35 -10.64 2.98
N LEU A 55 -5.76 -9.37 2.98
CA LEU A 55 -5.07 -8.30 3.68
C LEU A 55 -6.13 -7.41 4.36
N PHE A 56 -5.89 -7.07 5.62
CA PHE A 56 -6.82 -6.29 6.44
C PHE A 56 -6.08 -5.18 7.19
N LEU A 57 -6.78 -4.07 7.44
CA LEU A 57 -6.30 -3.00 8.31
C LEU A 57 -6.85 -3.22 9.73
N THR A 58 -5.99 -3.05 10.72
CA THR A 58 -6.36 -3.08 12.14
C THR A 58 -5.61 -2.01 12.92
N GLY A 59 -6.18 -1.53 14.02
CA GLY A 59 -5.54 -0.51 14.85
C GLY A 59 -6.47 0.03 15.92
N ASP A 60 -6.07 1.14 16.52
CA ASP A 60 -6.85 1.75 17.61
C ASP A 60 -8.25 2.19 17.13
N PHE A 61 -8.37 2.64 15.88
CA PHE A 61 -9.62 3.13 15.28
C PHE A 61 -10.74 2.07 15.18
N ASN A 62 -10.37 0.78 15.12
CA ASN A 62 -11.32 -0.33 14.99
C ASN A 62 -11.21 -1.33 16.15
N HIS A 63 -10.69 -0.89 17.31
CA HIS A 63 -10.51 -1.72 18.50
C HIS A 63 -9.67 -2.98 18.25
N TRP A 64 -8.70 -2.91 17.34
CA TRP A 64 -7.83 -4.04 16.97
C TRP A 64 -8.58 -5.25 16.40
N ASP A 65 -9.76 -5.05 15.80
CA ASP A 65 -10.41 -6.08 15.00
C ASP A 65 -9.58 -6.36 13.75
N LYS A 66 -9.18 -7.62 13.56
CA LYS A 66 -8.24 -8.06 12.53
C LYS A 66 -8.89 -8.29 11.17
N PHE A 67 -10.22 -8.36 11.10
CA PHE A 67 -10.93 -8.76 9.88
C PHE A 67 -11.96 -7.73 9.38
N SER A 68 -12.11 -6.62 10.11
CA SER A 68 -13.16 -5.63 9.82
C SER A 68 -12.94 -4.82 8.53
N HIS A 69 -11.68 -4.50 8.18
CA HIS A 69 -11.37 -3.61 7.04
C HIS A 69 -10.51 -4.35 6.01
N ALA A 70 -11.16 -5.13 5.15
CA ALA A 70 -10.51 -5.92 4.11
C ALA A 70 -10.08 -5.06 2.91
N TYR A 71 -8.86 -5.26 2.43
CA TYR A 71 -8.37 -4.64 1.20
C TYR A 71 -8.91 -5.36 -0.03
N ALA A 72 -9.13 -4.60 -1.10
CA ALA A 72 -9.38 -5.13 -2.43
C ALA A 72 -8.07 -5.51 -3.11
N LYS A 73 -7.99 -6.74 -3.63
CA LYS A 73 -6.85 -7.21 -4.43
C LYS A 73 -6.88 -6.54 -5.80
N GLN A 74 -5.77 -5.93 -6.17
CA GLN A 74 -5.53 -5.31 -7.47
C GLN A 74 -4.54 -6.15 -8.28
N GLU A 75 -4.29 -5.71 -9.52
CA GLU A 75 -3.29 -6.33 -10.39
C GLU A 75 -1.88 -6.26 -9.79
N PHE A 76 -1.01 -7.17 -10.24
CA PHE A 76 0.40 -7.26 -9.82
C PHE A 76 0.62 -7.43 -8.30
N GLY A 77 -0.40 -7.92 -7.58
CA GLY A 77 -0.32 -8.15 -6.13
C GLY A 77 -0.37 -6.87 -5.30
N LYS A 78 -0.86 -5.78 -5.89
CA LYS A 78 -1.20 -4.55 -5.18
C LYS A 78 -2.52 -4.74 -4.43
N TRP A 79 -2.69 -4.04 -3.32
CA TRP A 79 -3.89 -4.08 -2.49
C TRP A 79 -4.31 -2.65 -2.18
N GLU A 80 -5.61 -2.37 -2.27
CA GLU A 80 -6.15 -1.04 -2.00
C GLU A 80 -7.35 -1.10 -1.07
N LEU A 81 -7.44 -0.17 -0.13
CA LEU A 81 -8.57 0.00 0.79
C LEU A 81 -8.94 1.47 0.86
N HIS A 82 -10.23 1.77 0.71
CA HIS A 82 -10.79 3.11 0.86
C HIS A 82 -11.70 3.13 2.09
N ILE A 83 -11.43 4.05 3.01
CA ILE A 83 -12.23 4.26 4.23
C ILE A 83 -12.86 5.66 4.14
N PRO A 84 -14.20 5.77 4.12
CA PRO A 84 -14.87 7.06 4.11
C PRO A 84 -14.62 7.83 5.42
N PRO A 85 -14.80 9.16 5.43
CA PRO A 85 -14.76 9.94 6.66
C PRO A 85 -15.90 9.52 7.62
N ASN A 86 -15.73 9.82 8.90
CA ASN A 86 -16.78 9.62 9.90
C ASN A 86 -17.97 10.57 9.66
N GLU A 87 -19.10 10.31 10.33
CA GLU A 87 -20.30 11.18 10.26
C GLU A 87 -20.01 12.63 10.68
N ASP A 88 -19.03 12.82 11.58
CA ASP A 88 -18.53 14.14 12.00
C ASP A 88 -17.68 14.87 10.94
N GLY A 89 -17.42 14.25 9.78
CA GLY A 89 -16.58 14.76 8.71
C GLY A 89 -15.07 14.67 8.97
N ASN A 90 -14.66 14.13 10.12
CA ASN A 90 -13.26 13.87 10.44
C ASN A 90 -12.75 12.57 9.81
N PRO A 91 -11.43 12.41 9.56
CA PRO A 91 -10.87 11.15 9.09
C PRO A 91 -11.17 10.00 10.05
N ALA A 92 -11.46 8.82 9.50
CA ALA A 92 -11.79 7.62 10.28
C ALA A 92 -10.66 7.17 11.22
N VAL A 93 -9.40 7.43 10.83
CA VAL A 93 -8.22 7.15 11.66
C VAL A 93 -7.71 8.47 12.26
N PRO A 94 -7.71 8.61 13.60
CA PRO A 94 -7.13 9.77 14.27
C PRO A 94 -5.62 9.87 14.04
N HIS A 95 -5.11 11.10 13.95
CA HIS A 95 -3.67 11.33 13.88
C HIS A 95 -2.98 10.75 15.12
N ASN A 96 -1.77 10.21 14.94
CA ASN A 96 -0.94 9.60 15.99
C ASN A 96 -1.59 8.39 16.70
N SER A 97 -2.53 7.72 16.04
CA SER A 97 -3.07 6.42 16.47
C SER A 97 -2.27 5.26 15.86
N LYS A 98 -2.29 4.11 16.53
CA LYS A 98 -1.55 2.93 16.06
C LYS A 98 -2.34 2.18 15.00
N LEU A 99 -1.64 1.78 13.95
CA LEU A 99 -2.16 0.97 12.86
C LEU A 99 -1.26 -0.24 12.61
N LYS A 100 -1.86 -1.26 12.00
CA LYS A 100 -1.18 -2.49 11.63
C LYS A 100 -1.88 -3.13 10.45
N VAL A 101 -1.11 -3.72 9.56
CA VAL A 101 -1.64 -4.53 8.47
C VAL A 101 -1.60 -6.00 8.90
N SER A 102 -2.76 -6.65 8.84
CA SER A 102 -2.95 -8.07 9.10
C SER A 102 -2.96 -8.80 7.76
N ILE A 103 -1.97 -9.66 7.53
CA ILE A 103 -1.79 -10.38 6.27
C ILE A 103 -2.11 -11.85 6.51
N CYS A 104 -3.04 -12.41 5.74
CA CYS A 104 -3.31 -13.84 5.72
C CYS A 104 -2.55 -14.50 4.57
N ILE A 105 -1.67 -15.44 4.89
CA ILE A 105 -0.98 -16.31 3.93
C ILE A 105 -1.26 -17.76 4.39
N GLY A 106 -2.20 -18.45 3.73
CA GLY A 106 -2.75 -19.70 4.22
C GLY A 106 -3.33 -19.57 5.65
N CYS A 107 -3.04 -20.54 6.52
CA CYS A 107 -3.53 -20.56 7.91
C CYS A 107 -2.73 -19.65 8.89
N PHE A 108 -1.79 -18.84 8.39
CA PHE A 108 -0.92 -17.98 9.21
C PHE A 108 -1.18 -16.49 8.97
N VAL A 109 -1.14 -15.72 10.07
CA VAL A 109 -1.30 -14.26 10.06
C VAL A 109 0.06 -13.60 10.29
N CYS A 110 0.56 -12.85 9.30
CA CYS A 110 1.77 -12.05 9.40
C CYS A 110 1.45 -10.57 9.64
N PHE A 111 2.38 -9.86 10.27
CA PHE A 111 2.16 -8.55 10.86
C PHE A 111 3.19 -7.55 10.39
N ILE A 112 2.76 -6.51 9.67
CA ILE A 112 3.61 -5.37 9.29
C ILE A 112 3.18 -4.14 10.11
N TYR A 113 4.16 -3.50 10.77
CA TYR A 113 3.96 -2.26 11.51
C TYR A 113 4.11 -1.08 10.56
N LEU A 114 3.10 -0.21 10.53
CA LEU A 114 3.19 1.14 9.96
C LEU A 114 3.44 2.09 11.14
N ASN A 115 4.62 2.72 11.19
CA ASN A 115 4.92 3.82 12.12
C ASN A 115 4.68 5.15 11.41
#